data_AF-A0A2M6ZYB8-F1
#
_entry.id   AF-A0A2M6ZYB8-F1
#
_cell.length_a   1.000
_cell.length_b   1.000
_cell.length_c   1.000
_cell.angle_alpha   90.00
_cell.angle_beta   90.00
_cell.angle_gamma   90.00
#
_symmetry.space_group_name_H-M   'P 1'
#
loop_
_entity.id
_entity.type
_entity.pdbx_description
1 polymer ?
#
loop_
_entity_poly.entity_id
_entity_poly.type
_entity_poly.pdbx_seq_one_letter_code
_entity_poly.pdbx_strand_id
1 'polypeptide(L)'
;MHRKLTTRAYRIQREIESGKRVIVGVNKYQTEEEREMSFHRANPEAVRIQIERLKRVKSERNTALVEETLRQVHEAAEGQENLIPPLIEAVKAYATVGEITATLKDVFGVFQEPVNI
;
A
#
# COMPACT_ATOMS: atom_id res chain seq x y z
N MET A 1 -11.87 -9.62 15.07
CA MET A 1 -10.80 -8.81 15.66
C MET A 1 -11.03 -7.31 15.46
N HIS A 2 -11.28 -6.85 14.23
CA HIS A 2 -11.51 -5.45 13.87
C HIS A 2 -12.52 -4.72 14.79
N ARG A 3 -13.73 -5.26 14.97
CA ARG A 3 -14.75 -4.67 15.87
C ARG A 3 -14.25 -4.37 17.30
N LYS A 4 -13.41 -5.24 17.87
CA LYS A 4 -12.86 -5.03 19.23
C LYS A 4 -11.88 -3.85 19.26
N LEU A 5 -11.10 -3.65 18.19
CA LEU A 5 -10.22 -2.50 18.04
C LEU A 5 -11.04 -1.22 17.89
N THR A 6 -12.06 -1.23 17.02
CA THR A 6 -12.93 -0.08 16.77
C THR A 6 -13.68 0.35 18.03
N THR A 7 -14.29 -0.58 18.77
CA THR A 7 -14.96 -0.27 20.05
C THR A 7 -13.99 0.28 21.09
N ARG A 8 -12.77 -0.27 21.18
CA ARG A 8 -11.76 0.21 22.13
C ARG A 8 -11.27 1.61 21.76
N ALA A 9 -11.01 1.86 20.48
CA ALA A 9 -10.62 3.18 19.97
C ALA A 9 -11.72 4.21 20.26
N TYR A 10 -12.97 3.89 19.97
CA TYR A 10 -14.12 4.75 20.26
C TYR A 10 -14.26 5.07 21.75
N ARG A 11 -14.10 4.07 22.62
CA ARG A 11 -14.12 4.30 24.08
C ARG A 11 -12.98 5.22 24.52
N ILE A 12 -11.76 5.00 24.03
CA ILE A 12 -10.61 5.86 24.36
C ILE A 12 -10.86 7.29 23.92
N GLN A 13 -11.38 7.48 22.70
CA GLN A 13 -11.75 8.79 22.18
C GLN A 13 -12.74 9.52 23.09
N ARG A 14 -13.82 8.83 23.50
CA ARG A 14 -14.81 9.36 24.47
C ARG A 14 -14.20 9.70 25.82
N GLU A 15 -13.25 8.92 26.31
CA GLU A 15 -12.55 9.20 27.58
C GLU A 15 -11.64 10.43 27.49
N ILE A 16 -11.01 10.66 26.32
CA ILE A 16 -10.21 11.87 26.06
C ILE A 16 -11.12 13.09 25.98
N GLU A 17 -12.22 13.01 25.23
CA GLU A 17 -13.19 14.11 25.04
C GLU A 17 -13.89 14.50 26.35
N SER A 18 -14.26 13.51 27.17
CA SER A 18 -14.87 13.75 28.49
C SER A 18 -13.88 14.19 29.56
N GLY A 19 -12.57 14.28 29.25
CA GLY A 19 -11.52 14.61 30.21
C GLY A 19 -11.24 13.52 31.25
N LYS A 20 -11.95 12.38 31.22
CA LYS A 20 -11.68 11.21 32.06
C LYS A 20 -10.26 10.68 31.85
N ARG A 21 -9.74 10.81 30.63
CA ARG A 21 -8.34 10.54 30.28
C ARG A 21 -7.65 11.83 29.87
N VAL A 22 -6.70 12.28 30.68
CA VAL A 22 -5.98 13.54 30.44
C VAL A 22 -4.82 13.31 29.47
N ILE A 23 -4.72 14.18 28.46
CA ILE A 23 -3.60 14.31 27.53
C ILE A 23 -3.10 15.76 27.60
N VAL A 24 -1.92 15.94 28.19
CA VAL A 24 -1.28 17.25 28.39
C VAL A 24 -1.02 17.91 27.05
N GLY A 25 -1.38 19.19 26.92
CA GLY A 25 -1.25 19.96 25.68
C GLY A 25 -2.33 19.66 24.64
N VAL A 26 -3.23 18.70 24.89
CA VAL A 26 -4.33 18.35 23.97
C VAL A 26 -5.70 18.65 24.59
N ASN A 27 -6.02 18.14 25.78
CA ASN A 27 -7.32 18.41 26.44
C ASN A 27 -7.19 19.09 27.81
N LYS A 28 -5.98 19.17 28.36
CA LYS A 28 -5.68 19.88 29.61
C LYS A 28 -4.27 20.46 29.55
N TYR A 29 -4.07 21.60 30.20
CA TYR A 29 -2.76 22.28 30.24
C TYR A 29 -2.27 22.64 28.83
N GLN A 30 -3.14 23.23 28.01
CA GLN A 30 -2.78 23.76 26.69
C GLN A 30 -2.03 25.08 26.88
N THR A 31 -1.03 25.33 26.03
CA THR A 31 -0.31 26.61 25.96
C THR A 31 -0.71 27.31 24.66
N GLU A 32 -0.83 28.63 24.70
CA GLU A 32 -1.20 29.46 23.51
C GLU A 32 -0.03 29.65 22.53
N GLU A 33 1.14 29.08 22.81
CA GLU A 33 2.33 29.23 21.99
C GLU A 33 2.24 28.34 20.74
N GLU A 34 1.82 28.93 19.63
CA GLU A 34 1.88 28.29 18.32
C GLU A 34 3.33 28.19 17.84
N ARG A 35 3.85 26.97 17.79
CA ARG A 35 5.16 26.70 17.17
C ARG A 35 4.99 26.63 15.66
N GLU A 36 5.76 27.44 14.93
CA GLU A 36 5.90 27.25 13.50
C GLU A 36 6.53 25.87 13.21
N MET A 37 5.73 24.97 12.68
CA MET A 37 6.16 23.64 12.27
C MET A 37 6.13 23.55 10.75
N SER A 38 7.28 23.25 10.15
CA SER A 38 7.36 22.93 8.73
C SER A 38 7.00 21.46 8.52
N PHE A 39 5.85 21.21 7.91
CA PHE A 39 5.45 19.86 7.52
C PHE A 39 6.12 19.46 6.22
N HIS A 40 6.58 18.21 6.15
CA HIS A 40 6.98 17.62 4.87
C HIS A 40 5.78 17.59 3.92
N ARG A 41 5.93 18.21 2.75
CA ARG A 41 4.92 18.18 1.69
C ARG A 41 5.31 17.17 0.63
N ALA A 42 4.32 16.43 0.13
CA ALA A 42 4.53 15.56 -1.02
C ALA A 42 5.00 16.41 -2.22
N ASN A 43 6.04 15.93 -2.91
CA ASN A 43 6.57 16.59 -4.10
C ASN A 43 5.72 16.20 -5.34
N PRO A 44 4.96 17.11 -5.95
CA PRO A 44 4.14 16.80 -7.14
C PRO A 44 5.00 16.35 -8.33
N GLU A 45 6.22 16.87 -8.42
CA GLU A 45 7.16 16.55 -9.50
C GLU A 45 7.62 15.08 -9.47
N ALA A 46 7.63 14.47 -8.29
CA ALA A 46 8.00 13.07 -8.15
C ALA A 46 7.09 12.15 -8.98
N VAL A 47 5.80 12.49 -9.12
CA VAL A 47 4.84 11.73 -9.93
C VAL A 47 5.24 11.75 -11.41
N ARG A 48 5.58 12.94 -11.94
CA ARG A 48 6.02 13.08 -13.34
C ARG A 48 7.29 12.27 -13.60
N ILE A 49 8.26 12.37 -12.71
CA ILE A 49 9.52 11.62 -12.81
C ILE A 49 9.27 10.11 -12.83
N GLN A 50 8.37 9.59 -11.98
CA GLN A 50 8.07 8.16 -11.96
C GLN A 50 7.34 7.69 -13.22
N ILE A 51 6.41 8.49 -13.76
CA ILE A 51 5.71 8.17 -15.01
C ILE A 51 6.71 8.06 -16.17
N GLU A 52 7.63 9.02 -16.29
CA GLU A 52 8.64 9.00 -17.36
C GLU A 52 9.62 7.83 -17.21
N ARG A 53 10.04 7.50 -15.98
CA ARG A 53 10.85 6.30 -15.72
C ARG A 53 10.12 5.02 -16.13
N LEU A 54 8.83 4.91 -15.78
CA LEU A 54 8.01 3.75 -16.13
C LEU A 54 7.89 3.60 -17.65
N LYS A 55 7.61 4.68 -18.37
CA LYS A 55 7.55 4.67 -19.85
C LYS A 55 8.86 4.19 -20.45
N ARG A 56 10.00 4.73 -19.97
CA ARG A 56 11.32 4.35 -20.46
C ARG A 56 11.62 2.87 -20.24
N VAL A 57 11.37 2.35 -19.04
CA VAL A 57 11.55 0.92 -18.74
C VAL A 57 10.69 0.07 -19.67
N LYS A 58 9.43 0.46 -19.91
CA LYS A 58 8.54 -0.27 -20.80
C LYS A 58 8.96 -0.23 -22.27
N SER A 59 9.60 0.85 -22.74
CA SER A 59 10.09 0.95 -24.12
C SER A 59 11.41 0.21 -24.37
N GLU A 60 12.24 0.05 -23.34
CA GLU A 60 13.59 -0.53 -23.48
C GLU A 60 13.66 -2.03 -23.16
N ARG A 61 12.70 -2.56 -22.38
CA ARG A 61 12.69 -3.96 -21.95
C ARG A 61 12.35 -4.93 -23.09
N ASN A 62 12.73 -6.19 -22.90
CA ASN A 62 12.28 -7.29 -23.77
C ASN A 62 10.83 -7.67 -23.43
N THR A 63 9.87 -7.19 -24.21
CA THR A 63 8.44 -7.43 -23.99
C THR A 63 8.08 -8.92 -24.01
N ALA A 64 8.63 -9.71 -24.94
CA ALA A 64 8.33 -11.14 -25.02
C ALA A 64 8.82 -11.90 -23.78
N LEU A 65 9.98 -11.52 -23.23
CA LEU A 65 10.49 -12.11 -21.99
C LEU A 65 9.63 -11.74 -20.78
N VAL A 66 9.10 -10.51 -20.75
CA VAL A 66 8.17 -10.08 -19.69
C VAL A 66 6.87 -10.87 -19.76
N GLU A 67 6.28 -11.01 -20.94
CA GLU A 67 5.04 -11.78 -21.13
C GLU A 67 5.22 -13.24 -20.70
N GLU A 68 6.35 -13.86 -21.09
CA GLU A 68 6.66 -15.23 -20.72
C GLU A 68 6.87 -15.41 -19.21
N THR A 69 7.61 -14.51 -18.56
CA THR A 69 7.82 -14.58 -17.11
C THR A 69 6.55 -14.30 -16.32
N LEU A 70 5.68 -13.40 -16.80
CA LEU A 70 4.36 -13.18 -16.19
C LEU A 70 3.44 -14.39 -16.35
N ARG A 71 3.50 -15.11 -17.48
CA ARG A 71 2.77 -16.38 -17.66
C ARG A 71 3.20 -17.42 -16.62
N GLN A 72 4.50 -17.53 -16.36
CA GLN A 72 5.01 -18.44 -15.33
C GLN A 72 4.56 -18.05 -13.91
N VAL A 73 4.46 -16.74 -13.63
CA VAL A 73 3.88 -16.25 -12.36
C VAL A 73 2.40 -16.65 -12.25
N HIS A 74 1.64 -16.54 -13.34
CA HIS A 74 0.23 -16.94 -13.38
C HIS A 74 0.08 -18.44 -13.10
N GLU A 75 0.82 -19.29 -13.80
CA GLU A 75 0.76 -20.76 -13.65
C GLU A 75 1.13 -21.19 -12.23
N ALA A 76 2.18 -20.59 -11.65
CA ALA A 76 2.57 -20.85 -10.27
C ALA A 76 1.50 -20.39 -9.26
N ALA A 77 0.75 -19.33 -9.58
CA ALA A 77 -0.33 -18.82 -8.74
C ALA A 77 -1.59 -19.69 -8.79
N GLU A 78 -1.88 -20.32 -9.93
CA GLU A 78 -2.98 -21.30 -10.05
C GLU A 78 -2.66 -22.61 -9.31
N GLY A 79 -1.37 -22.94 -9.19
CA GLY A 79 -0.87 -24.13 -8.51
C GLY A 79 -0.67 -23.97 -7.00
N GLN A 80 0.16 -24.86 -6.44
CA GLN A 80 0.63 -24.82 -5.05
C GLN A 80 2.14 -24.60 -4.97
N GLU A 81 2.74 -24.16 -6.08
CA GLU A 81 4.19 -23.97 -6.17
C GLU A 81 4.63 -22.71 -5.43
N ASN A 82 5.92 -22.61 -5.16
CA ASN A 82 6.47 -21.41 -4.56
C ASN A 82 6.47 -20.27 -5.59
N LEU A 83 5.81 -19.15 -5.26
CA LEU A 83 5.73 -17.97 -6.12
C LEU A 83 7.04 -17.18 -6.21
N ILE A 84 7.96 -17.33 -5.26
CA ILE A 84 9.16 -16.49 -5.20
C ILE A 84 10.08 -16.65 -6.42
N PRO A 85 10.43 -17.87 -6.88
CA PRO A 85 11.24 -18.05 -8.08
C PRO A 85 10.68 -17.36 -9.34
N PRO A 86 9.43 -17.57 -9.78
CA PRO A 86 8.91 -16.90 -10.99
C PRO A 86 8.78 -15.39 -10.81
N LEU A 87 8.51 -14.89 -9.59
CA LEU A 87 8.50 -13.45 -9.30
C LEU A 87 9.89 -12.81 -9.48
N ILE A 88 10.96 -13.49 -9.07
CA ILE A 88 12.34 -13.00 -9.27
C ILE A 88 12.64 -12.88 -10.77
N GLU A 89 12.25 -13.87 -11.57
CA GLU A 89 12.47 -13.85 -13.02
C GLU A 89 11.65 -12.73 -13.69
N ALA A 90 10.39 -12.52 -13.29
CA ALA A 90 9.59 -11.40 -13.77
C ALA A 90 10.24 -10.04 -13.45
N VAL A 91 10.75 -9.85 -12.23
CA VAL A 91 11.45 -8.61 -11.86
C VAL A 91 12.74 -8.43 -12.66
N LYS A 92 13.53 -9.49 -12.87
CA LYS A 92 14.74 -9.44 -13.72
C LYS A 92 14.41 -9.10 -15.17
N ALA A 93 13.26 -9.54 -15.68
CA ALA A 93 12.76 -9.19 -17.00
C ALA A 93 12.24 -7.74 -17.10
N TYR A 94 12.27 -6.96 -16.00
CA TYR A 94 11.68 -5.63 -15.90
C TYR A 94 10.14 -5.62 -16.01
N ALA A 95 9.48 -6.68 -15.52
CA ALA A 95 8.06 -6.60 -15.20
C ALA A 95 7.83 -5.62 -14.04
N THR A 96 6.77 -4.83 -14.14
CA THR A 96 6.45 -3.82 -13.14
C THR A 96 5.64 -4.42 -12.00
N VAL A 97 5.68 -3.77 -10.82
CA VAL A 97 4.83 -4.17 -9.68
C VAL A 97 3.35 -4.22 -10.08
N GLY A 98 2.90 -3.28 -10.92
CA GLY A 98 1.53 -3.26 -11.42
C GLY A 98 1.17 -4.48 -12.28
N GLU A 99 2.05 -4.90 -13.18
CA GLU A 99 1.82 -6.07 -14.06
C GLU A 99 1.82 -7.38 -13.28
N ILE A 100 2.77 -7.54 -12.35
CA ILE A 100 2.82 -8.69 -11.44
C ILE A 100 1.55 -8.74 -10.59
N THR A 101 1.14 -7.61 -10.02
CA THR A 101 -0.05 -7.54 -9.18
C THR A 101 -1.32 -7.82 -9.99
N ALA A 102 -1.41 -7.34 -11.23
CA ALA A 102 -2.53 -7.64 -12.12
C ALA A 102 -2.63 -9.14 -12.39
N THR A 103 -1.51 -9.77 -12.75
CA THR A 103 -1.41 -11.23 -12.97
C THR A 103 -1.89 -12.02 -11.75
N LEU A 104 -1.46 -11.64 -10.55
CA LEU A 104 -1.89 -12.31 -9.32
C LEU A 104 -3.37 -12.05 -8.98
N LYS A 105 -3.91 -10.88 -9.34
CA LYS A 105 -5.34 -10.55 -9.17
C LYS A 105 -6.22 -11.36 -10.11
N ASP A 106 -5.74 -11.72 -11.30
CA ASP A 106 -6.52 -12.55 -12.22
C ASP A 106 -6.79 -13.94 -11.63
N VAL A 107 -5.87 -14.47 -10.83
CA VAL A 107 -6.01 -15.76 -10.14
C VAL A 107 -6.70 -15.64 -8.78
N PHE A 108 -6.26 -14.72 -7.92
CA PHE A 108 -6.72 -14.64 -6.53
C PHE A 108 -7.89 -13.67 -6.30
N GLY A 109 -8.20 -12.83 -7.29
CA GLY A 109 -9.14 -11.73 -7.15
C GLY A 109 -8.61 -10.60 -6.27
N VAL A 110 -9.54 -9.76 -5.80
CA VAL A 110 -9.24 -8.65 -4.90
C VAL A 110 -10.04 -8.84 -3.62
N PHE A 111 -9.35 -8.81 -2.48
CA PHE A 111 -10.01 -8.85 -1.19
C PHE A 111 -10.95 -7.65 -1.04
N GLN A 112 -12.21 -7.92 -0.70
CA GLN A 112 -13.18 -6.91 -0.30
C GLN A 112 -13.52 -7.15 1.16
N GLU A 113 -13.39 -6.11 1.99
CA GLU A 113 -13.79 -6.20 3.38
C GLU A 113 -15.31 -6.42 3.45
N PRO A 114 -15.79 -7.50 4.11
CA PRO A 114 -17.22 -7.68 4.29
C PRO A 114 -17.74 -6.60 5.24
N VAL A 115 -18.43 -5.61 4.68
CA VAL A 115 -19.07 -4.54 5.44
C VAL A 115 -20.32 -5.10 6.10
N ASN A 116 -20.17 -5.64 7.31
CA ASN A 116 -21.31 -5.90 8.18
C ASN A 116 -21.74 -4.56 8.81
N ILE A 117 -22.75 -3.93 8.19
CA ILE A 117 -23.47 -2.78 8.75
C ILE A 117 -24.26 -3.24 9.99
#